data_AF-A0A4W2CV97-F1
#
_entry.id   AF-A0A4W2CV97-F1
#
_cell.length_a   1.000
_cell.length_b   1.000
_cell.length_c   1.000
_cell.angle_alpha   90.00
_cell.angle_beta   90.00
_cell.angle_gamma   90.00
#
_symmetry.space_group_name_H-M   'P 1'
#
loop_
_entity.id
_entity.type
_entity.pdbx_description
1 polymer ?
#
loop_
_entity_poly.entity_id
_entity_poly.type
_entity_poly.pdbx_seq_one_letter_code
_entity_poly.pdbx_strand_id
1 'polypeptide(L)'
;MLHKCSFLYKYYMNVTFTCRTQDTLAMITSSLQTSVAVFALVILHVSTLDTFKAAVYEHAVILPNDTETPVSPDEALFLMNKNIDILEKAIKQAAEQGAQIIVTPEDALYGWKFTRETIFPYLENIPDPQVNWIPCQEPHRFGHTPVQARLSCLAKNNSIYVVVNMGDKKPCNSHNTTCPSNGHYQYNTNVVYDAKGKLVARYHKVCTMLKCRSTDVTTCGQPVETALTRFEMFSLSGTFGTEYVFPEVLLTKIKLAPEKFEVLEDGRLVNKNGLSEPVLTVSLFGRWYAKDAHSISGGTSNSATAYLMIPTLLMIITLRDAVML
;
A
#
# COMPACT_ATOMS: atom_id res chain seq x y z
N MET A 1 -10.37 -22.42 1.88
CA MET A 1 -10.97 -21.40 1.00
C MET A 1 -10.07 -20.18 0.98
N LEU A 2 -9.37 -19.95 -0.12
CA LEU A 2 -8.62 -18.71 -0.37
C LEU A 2 -9.59 -17.67 -0.92
N HIS A 3 -9.70 -16.55 -0.22
CA HIS A 3 -10.33 -15.36 -0.77
C HIS A 3 -9.36 -14.73 -1.78
N LYS A 4 -9.59 -14.98 -3.07
CA LYS A 4 -8.92 -14.31 -4.19
C LYS A 4 -9.79 -13.16 -4.69
N CYS A 5 -9.17 -12.01 -4.86
CA CYS A 5 -9.68 -10.93 -5.71
C CYS A 5 -8.46 -10.36 -6.42
N SER A 6 -8.31 -10.55 -7.73
CA SER A 6 -7.28 -9.89 -8.53
C SER A 6 -7.87 -8.65 -9.23
N PHE A 7 -7.11 -7.56 -9.36
CA PHE A 7 -7.39 -6.42 -10.24
C PHE A 7 -6.26 -6.27 -11.25
N LEU A 8 -6.62 -6.35 -12.54
CA LEU A 8 -5.83 -5.85 -13.65
C LEU A 8 -6.40 -4.47 -14.00
N TYR A 9 -5.59 -3.42 -14.02
CA TYR A 9 -5.97 -2.16 -14.67
C TYR A 9 -5.05 -1.89 -15.85
N LYS A 10 -5.70 -1.63 -16.99
CA LYS A 10 -5.11 -1.12 -18.23
C LYS A 10 -5.84 0.16 -18.58
N TYR A 11 -5.32 1.30 -18.12
CA TYR A 11 -5.68 2.63 -18.63
C TYR A 11 -4.50 3.57 -18.46
N TYR A 12 -4.11 4.25 -19.54
CA TYR A 12 -3.31 5.45 -19.47
C TYR A 12 -4.18 6.57 -18.91
N MET A 13 -3.85 7.08 -17.72
CA MET A 13 -4.34 8.38 -17.26
C MET A 13 -3.15 9.25 -16.91
N ASN A 14 -3.02 10.39 -17.60
CA ASN A 14 -2.31 11.53 -17.05
C ASN A 14 -3.20 12.09 -15.93
N VAL A 15 -2.87 11.77 -14.67
CA VAL A 15 -3.54 12.36 -13.51
C VAL A 15 -2.62 13.43 -12.95
N THR A 16 -3.01 14.69 -13.12
CA THR A 16 -2.40 15.82 -12.42
C THR A 16 -3.19 16.06 -11.14
N PHE A 17 -2.59 15.80 -9.98
CA PHE A 17 -3.19 16.15 -8.69
C PHE A 17 -2.75 17.58 -8.31
N THR A 18 -3.70 18.50 -8.21
CA THR A 18 -3.48 19.82 -7.60
C THR A 18 -3.93 19.78 -6.14
N CYS A 19 -2.98 19.82 -5.21
CA CYS A 19 -3.27 20.01 -3.79
C CYS A 19 -3.30 21.51 -3.51
N ARG A 20 -4.47 22.06 -3.13
CA ARG A 20 -4.60 23.47 -2.75
C ARG A 20 -4.50 23.55 -1.22
N THR A 21 -3.35 23.98 -0.70
CA THR A 21 -3.24 24.38 0.71
C THR A 21 -3.87 25.76 0.88
N GLN A 22 -4.68 25.92 1.92
CA GLN A 22 -5.29 27.19 2.30
C GLN A 22 -4.56 27.69 3.53
N ASP A 23 -3.51 28.49 3.31
CA ASP A 23 -2.75 29.12 4.38
C ASP A 23 -3.41 30.44 4.78
N THR A 24 -3.96 30.51 5.99
CA THR A 24 -4.33 31.76 6.65
C THR A 24 -3.09 32.43 7.22
N LEU A 25 -2.62 33.52 6.60
CA LEU A 25 -1.60 34.40 7.17
C LEU A 25 -2.22 35.31 8.25
N ALA A 26 -1.75 35.18 9.49
CA ALA A 26 -1.85 36.25 10.48
C ALA A 26 -0.62 37.16 10.36
N MET A 27 -0.81 38.41 9.97
CA MET A 27 0.23 39.43 9.98
C MET A 27 0.49 39.90 11.41
N ILE A 28 1.73 39.74 11.89
CA ILE A 28 2.25 40.50 13.03
C ILE A 28 3.40 41.36 12.51
N THR A 29 3.22 42.68 12.59
CA THR A 29 4.20 43.68 12.22
C THR A 29 5.17 43.93 13.38
N SER A 30 6.47 43.71 13.19
CA SER A 30 7.52 44.65 13.64
C SER A 30 8.92 44.26 13.17
N SER A 31 9.57 45.23 12.52
CA SER A 31 10.99 45.60 12.65
C SER A 31 12.05 44.49 12.86
N LEU A 32 12.72 44.06 11.78
CA LEU A 32 14.20 44.07 11.65
C LEU A 32 14.61 43.56 10.24
N GLN A 33 15.19 44.44 9.42
CA GLN A 33 15.55 44.17 8.01
C GLN A 33 16.72 43.19 7.80
N THR A 34 17.30 42.62 8.85
CA THR A 34 18.37 41.61 8.78
C THR A 34 17.88 40.16 8.91
N SER A 35 16.71 39.92 9.53
CA SER A 35 16.13 38.57 9.63
C SER A 35 15.49 38.08 8.34
N VAL A 36 15.14 38.98 7.42
CA VAL A 36 14.43 38.66 6.16
C VAL A 36 15.33 37.89 5.18
N ALA A 37 16.63 38.18 5.13
CA ALA A 37 17.55 37.48 4.22
C ALA A 37 17.84 36.04 4.66
N VAL A 38 17.92 35.80 5.96
CA VAL A 38 18.13 34.45 6.53
C VAL A 38 16.86 33.61 6.38
N PHE A 39 15.69 34.20 6.63
CA PHE A 39 14.42 33.54 6.35
C PHE A 39 14.23 33.27 4.85
N ALA A 40 14.62 34.18 3.96
CA ALA A 40 14.56 33.94 2.52
C ALA A 40 15.46 32.77 2.06
N LEU A 41 16.67 32.62 2.63
CA LEU A 41 17.55 31.47 2.34
C LEU A 41 17.01 30.14 2.90
N VAL A 42 16.33 30.18 4.04
CA VAL A 42 15.70 29.00 4.67
C VAL A 42 14.40 28.63 3.93
N ILE A 43 13.62 29.60 3.46
CA ILE A 43 12.42 29.40 2.64
C ILE A 43 12.80 28.82 1.26
N LEU A 44 13.96 29.17 0.71
CA LEU A 44 14.46 28.59 -0.55
C LEU A 44 14.87 27.10 -0.45
N HIS A 45 15.00 26.54 0.76
CA HIS A 45 15.38 25.13 0.97
C HIS A 45 14.22 24.20 1.34
N VAL A 46 12.99 24.70 1.40
CA VAL A 46 11.78 23.86 1.53
C VAL A 46 10.92 24.05 0.30
N SER A 47 11.49 23.78 -0.88
CA SER A 47 10.70 23.53 -2.07
C SER A 47 10.15 22.12 -1.97
N THR A 48 8.92 21.99 -1.46
CA THR A 48 8.13 20.80 -1.74
C THR A 48 7.99 20.71 -3.25
N LEU A 49 8.34 19.57 -3.84
CA LEU A 49 8.07 19.32 -5.25
C LEU A 49 6.53 19.31 -5.42
N ASP A 50 5.98 20.36 -6.02
CA ASP A 50 4.54 20.48 -6.26
C ASP A 50 4.01 19.41 -7.24
N THR A 51 4.92 18.73 -7.94
CA THR A 51 4.60 17.66 -8.90
C THR A 51 5.58 16.50 -8.79
N PHE A 52 5.12 15.29 -9.13
CA PHE A 52 5.97 14.12 -9.25
C PHE A 52 5.63 13.32 -10.52
N LYS A 53 6.61 12.61 -11.07
CA LYS A 53 6.42 11.70 -12.20
C LYS A 53 6.20 10.28 -11.68
N ALA A 54 5.08 9.70 -12.06
CA ALA A 54 4.73 8.31 -11.76
C ALA A 54 4.94 7.41 -12.98
N ALA A 55 5.26 6.14 -12.73
CA ALA A 55 5.28 5.08 -13.73
C ALA A 55 4.36 3.92 -13.31
N VAL A 56 3.78 3.26 -14.30
CA VAL A 56 3.01 2.03 -14.12
C VAL A 56 3.52 1.02 -15.15
N TYR A 57 3.62 -0.24 -14.75
CA TYR A 57 4.07 -1.31 -15.65
C TYR A 57 2.99 -2.37 -15.80
N GLU A 58 2.58 -2.65 -17.03
CA GLU A 58 1.75 -3.80 -17.36
C GLU A 58 2.66 -5.01 -17.59
N HIS A 59 2.57 -6.01 -16.70
CA HIS A 59 3.44 -7.17 -16.71
C HIS A 59 2.78 -8.39 -17.34
N ALA A 60 3.43 -8.99 -18.33
CA ALA A 60 3.07 -10.30 -18.83
C ALA A 60 3.69 -11.37 -17.91
N VAL A 61 2.95 -11.74 -16.87
CA VAL A 61 3.43 -12.62 -15.78
C VAL A 61 3.84 -13.99 -16.31
N ILE A 62 5.04 -14.45 -15.92
CA ILE A 62 5.46 -15.84 -16.07
C ILE A 62 4.74 -16.65 -14.99
N LEU A 63 3.78 -17.47 -15.42
CA LEU A 63 2.96 -18.30 -14.53
C LEU A 63 3.70 -19.59 -14.12
N PRO A 64 3.43 -20.11 -12.91
CA PRO A 64 3.88 -21.44 -12.52
C PRO A 64 3.18 -22.52 -13.37
N ASN A 65 3.79 -23.70 -13.44
CA ASN A 65 3.11 -24.87 -13.99
C ASN A 65 1.96 -25.29 -13.08
N ASP A 66 0.86 -25.75 -13.68
CA ASP A 66 -0.28 -26.29 -12.93
C ASP A 66 0.16 -27.60 -12.25
N THR A 67 0.26 -27.58 -10.92
CA THR A 67 0.69 -28.69 -10.07
C THR A 67 -0.31 -28.87 -8.92
N GLU A 68 -0.67 -30.12 -8.62
CA GLU A 68 -1.60 -30.44 -7.52
C GLU A 68 -0.91 -30.36 -6.16
N THR A 69 0.41 -30.57 -6.12
CA THR A 69 1.23 -30.58 -4.91
C THR A 69 2.07 -29.31 -4.78
N PRO A 70 2.33 -28.79 -3.57
CA PRO A 70 3.21 -27.63 -3.37
C PRO A 70 4.63 -27.89 -3.91
N VAL A 71 5.18 -26.90 -4.62
CA VAL A 71 6.59 -26.89 -5.02
C VAL A 71 7.51 -26.61 -3.83
N SER A 72 8.82 -26.80 -4.00
CA SER A 72 9.79 -26.39 -2.99
C SER A 72 9.90 -24.86 -2.88
N PRO A 73 10.32 -24.30 -1.73
CA PRO A 73 10.60 -22.87 -1.61
C PRO A 73 11.63 -22.34 -2.62
N ASP A 74 12.62 -23.15 -2.98
CA ASP A 74 13.66 -22.76 -3.95
C ASP A 74 13.08 -22.66 -5.38
N GLU A 75 12.20 -23.58 -5.78
CA GLU A 75 11.49 -23.50 -7.07
C GLU A 75 10.54 -22.29 -7.12
N ALA A 76 9.82 -22.03 -6.03
CA ALA A 76 8.96 -20.86 -5.91
C ALA A 76 9.77 -19.55 -6.02
N LEU A 77 10.89 -19.46 -5.31
CA LEU A 77 11.80 -18.31 -5.37
C LEU A 77 12.42 -18.16 -6.76
N PHE A 78 12.79 -19.25 -7.42
CA PHE A 78 13.31 -19.22 -8.79
C PHE A 78 12.31 -18.63 -9.78
N LEU A 79 11.04 -19.04 -9.71
CA LEU A 79 9.98 -18.45 -10.54
C LEU A 79 9.78 -16.96 -10.24
N MET A 80 9.69 -16.59 -8.96
CA MET A 80 9.53 -15.19 -8.57
C MET A 80 10.69 -14.34 -9.08
N ASN A 81 11.91 -14.84 -9.00
CA ASN A 81 13.09 -14.15 -9.53
C ASN A 81 13.02 -13.92 -11.03
N LYS A 82 12.50 -14.87 -11.83
CA LYS A 82 12.29 -14.64 -13.28
C LYS A 82 11.34 -13.48 -13.55
N ASN A 83 10.25 -13.38 -12.78
CA ASN A 83 9.34 -12.25 -12.90
C ASN A 83 10.02 -10.94 -12.45
N ILE A 84 10.77 -10.97 -11.34
CA ILE A 84 11.52 -9.81 -10.84
C ILE A 84 12.58 -9.35 -11.86
N ASP A 85 13.23 -10.25 -12.60
CA ASP A 85 14.19 -9.89 -13.66
C ASP A 85 13.55 -9.01 -14.76
N ILE A 86 12.26 -9.21 -15.04
CA ILE A 86 11.50 -8.42 -16.01
C ILE A 86 11.09 -7.08 -15.38
N LEU A 87 10.55 -7.11 -14.16
CA LEU A 87 10.18 -5.90 -13.41
C LEU A 87 11.38 -4.98 -13.19
N GLU A 88 12.56 -5.54 -12.93
CA GLU A 88 13.81 -4.80 -12.77
C GLU A 88 14.13 -3.93 -14.00
N LYS A 89 13.89 -4.44 -15.22
CA LYS A 89 14.09 -3.65 -16.45
C LYS A 89 13.13 -2.46 -16.51
N ALA A 90 11.86 -2.68 -16.15
CA ALA A 90 10.86 -1.62 -16.12
C ALA A 90 11.17 -0.56 -15.03
N ILE A 91 11.61 -1.00 -13.84
CA ILE A 91 12.01 -0.13 -12.73
C ILE A 91 13.20 0.75 -13.15
N LYS A 92 14.25 0.15 -13.74
CA LYS A 92 15.41 0.86 -14.27
C LYS A 92 15.00 1.92 -15.30
N GLN A 93 14.22 1.51 -16.30
CA GLN A 93 13.75 2.42 -17.34
C GLN A 93 12.89 3.57 -16.79
N ALA A 94 12.03 3.31 -15.80
CA ALA A 94 11.22 4.34 -15.16
C ALA A 94 12.10 5.34 -14.39
N ALA A 95 13.10 4.85 -13.66
CA ALA A 95 14.05 5.70 -12.93
C ALA A 95 14.90 6.54 -13.89
N GLU A 96 15.38 5.98 -15.01
CA GLU A 96 16.10 6.71 -16.06
C GLU A 96 15.26 7.85 -16.68
N GLN A 97 13.94 7.66 -16.75
CA GLN A 97 13.00 8.71 -17.20
C GLN A 97 12.61 9.70 -16.09
N GLY A 98 13.21 9.59 -14.90
CA GLY A 98 12.98 10.48 -13.77
C GLY A 98 11.65 10.22 -13.04
N ALA A 99 11.07 9.03 -13.13
CA ALA A 99 9.93 8.66 -12.29
C ALA A 99 10.37 8.53 -10.82
N GLN A 100 9.58 9.08 -9.91
CA GLN A 100 9.81 8.99 -8.46
C GLN A 100 9.14 7.76 -7.84
N ILE A 101 8.17 7.18 -8.53
CA ILE A 101 7.45 5.97 -8.11
C ILE A 101 7.10 5.11 -9.31
N ILE A 102 7.19 3.79 -9.15
CA ILE A 102 6.69 2.81 -10.10
C ILE A 102 5.76 1.82 -9.41
N VAL A 103 4.60 1.57 -10.03
CA VAL A 103 3.62 0.57 -9.57
C VAL A 103 3.65 -0.65 -10.48
N THR A 104 3.76 -1.83 -9.86
CA THR A 104 3.69 -3.13 -10.54
C THR A 104 2.34 -3.81 -10.29
N PRO A 105 1.88 -4.72 -11.16
CA PRO A 105 0.57 -5.33 -11.03
C PRO A 105 0.45 -6.25 -9.82
N GLU A 106 -0.79 -6.57 -9.47
CA GLU A 106 -1.10 -7.65 -8.55
C GLU A 106 -0.64 -9.00 -9.10
N ASP A 107 -0.23 -9.92 -8.20
CA ASP A 107 0.21 -11.28 -8.56
C ASP A 107 1.40 -11.31 -9.55
N ALA A 108 2.10 -10.19 -9.76
CA ALA A 108 3.15 -10.05 -10.78
C ALA A 108 4.37 -10.95 -10.52
N LEU A 109 4.56 -11.40 -9.28
CA LEU A 109 5.71 -12.24 -8.89
C LEU A 109 5.45 -13.74 -9.12
N TYR A 110 4.22 -14.21 -8.95
CA TYR A 110 3.92 -15.64 -8.85
C TYR A 110 2.63 -16.08 -9.56
N GLY A 111 1.83 -15.16 -10.10
CA GLY A 111 0.58 -15.47 -10.80
C GLY A 111 -0.63 -15.77 -9.89
N TRP A 112 -1.69 -16.32 -10.46
CA TRP A 112 -3.01 -16.39 -9.80
C TRP A 112 -3.62 -17.80 -9.77
N LYS A 113 -2.85 -18.87 -9.93
CA LYS A 113 -3.36 -20.26 -9.92
C LYS A 113 -2.82 -21.03 -8.71
N PHE A 114 -3.57 -21.02 -7.61
CA PHE A 114 -3.11 -21.56 -6.33
C PHE A 114 -4.25 -22.00 -5.40
N THR A 115 -3.96 -23.00 -4.57
CA THR A 115 -4.65 -23.39 -3.33
C THR A 115 -3.87 -22.86 -2.11
N ARG A 116 -4.37 -23.10 -0.88
CA ARG A 116 -3.73 -22.60 0.36
C ARG A 116 -2.38 -23.28 0.57
N GLU A 117 -2.28 -24.50 0.10
CA GLU A 117 -1.12 -25.36 0.21
C GLU A 117 -0.11 -24.99 -0.87
N THR A 118 -0.56 -24.82 -2.13
CA THR A 118 0.36 -24.57 -3.24
C THR A 118 0.91 -23.14 -3.31
N ILE A 119 0.22 -22.15 -2.71
CA ILE A 119 0.78 -20.78 -2.59
C ILE A 119 1.82 -20.67 -1.48
N PHE A 120 1.77 -21.52 -0.44
CA PHE A 120 2.56 -21.36 0.77
C PHE A 120 4.08 -21.20 0.55
N PRO A 121 4.72 -21.93 -0.40
CA PRO A 121 6.15 -21.76 -0.70
C PRO A 121 6.52 -20.37 -1.25
N TYR A 122 5.56 -19.63 -1.81
CA TYR A 122 5.75 -18.28 -2.36
C TYR A 122 5.61 -17.16 -1.31
N LEU A 123 5.16 -17.49 -0.09
CA LEU A 123 4.85 -16.51 0.94
C LEU A 123 6.04 -16.22 1.84
N GLU A 124 6.26 -14.93 2.14
CA GLU A 124 7.21 -14.48 3.17
C GLU A 124 6.46 -13.87 4.36
N ASN A 125 7.11 -13.82 5.53
CA ASN A 125 6.58 -13.04 6.64
C ASN A 125 7.01 -11.58 6.45
N ILE A 126 6.06 -10.70 6.13
CA ILE A 126 6.34 -9.28 5.88
C ILE A 126 6.14 -8.51 7.20
N PRO A 127 7.20 -7.95 7.81
CA PRO A 127 7.05 -7.27 9.08
C PRO A 127 6.23 -5.97 8.93
N ASP A 128 5.90 -5.39 10.06
CA ASP A 128 5.27 -4.07 10.07
C ASP A 128 6.30 -2.99 9.64
N PRO A 129 5.98 -2.04 8.73
CA PRO A 129 6.91 -1.00 8.29
C PRO A 129 7.54 -0.18 9.43
N GLN A 130 6.89 -0.12 10.59
CA GLN A 130 7.42 0.56 11.78
C GLN A 130 8.73 -0.01 12.32
N VAL A 131 9.05 -1.27 11.98
CA VAL A 131 10.32 -1.87 12.40
C VAL A 131 11.53 -1.18 11.77
N ASN A 132 11.30 -0.23 10.84
CA ASN A 132 12.29 0.66 10.28
C ASN A 132 13.44 -0.13 9.65
N TRP A 133 13.08 -0.93 8.65
CA TRP A 133 13.95 -1.93 8.05
C TRP A 133 14.21 -1.64 6.57
N ILE A 134 15.48 -1.77 6.20
CA ILE A 134 15.95 -1.73 4.81
C ILE A 134 16.43 -3.15 4.47
N PRO A 135 15.58 -4.01 3.87
CA PRO A 135 15.95 -5.38 3.55
C PRO A 135 17.25 -5.52 2.74
N CYS A 136 17.53 -4.56 1.85
CA CYS A 136 18.77 -4.56 1.06
C CYS A 136 20.04 -4.39 1.92
N GLN A 137 19.93 -3.78 3.10
CA GLN A 137 21.07 -3.56 4.01
C GLN A 137 21.12 -4.60 5.12
N GLU A 138 19.95 -5.07 5.58
CA GLU A 138 19.82 -6.01 6.69
C GLU A 138 19.01 -7.26 6.28
N PRO A 139 19.45 -8.05 5.27
CA PRO A 139 18.63 -9.10 4.66
C PRO A 139 18.27 -10.26 5.61
N HIS A 140 19.02 -10.43 6.70
CA HIS A 140 18.85 -11.52 7.65
C HIS A 140 18.07 -11.14 8.92
N ARG A 141 17.64 -9.87 9.05
CA ARG A 141 17.02 -9.37 10.29
C ARG A 141 15.70 -10.07 10.64
N PHE A 142 14.91 -10.47 9.64
CA PHE A 142 13.62 -11.15 9.83
C PHE A 142 13.60 -12.58 9.25
N GLY A 143 14.76 -13.25 9.28
CA GLY A 143 14.92 -14.60 8.79
C GLY A 143 15.12 -14.66 7.28
N HIS A 144 14.46 -15.61 6.61
CA HIS A 144 14.60 -15.81 5.17
C HIS A 144 13.56 -15.00 4.39
N THR A 145 13.97 -13.83 3.90
CA THR A 145 13.13 -12.89 3.15
C THR A 145 13.79 -12.41 1.83
N PRO A 146 14.19 -13.34 0.94
CA PRO A 146 14.95 -13.02 -0.28
C PRO A 146 14.19 -12.12 -1.26
N VAL A 147 12.86 -12.26 -1.38
CA VAL A 147 12.04 -11.41 -2.27
C VAL A 147 12.02 -9.98 -1.76
N GLN A 148 11.78 -9.78 -0.46
CA GLN A 148 11.82 -8.44 0.16
C GLN A 148 13.21 -7.80 0.03
N ALA A 149 14.29 -8.57 0.24
CA ALA A 149 15.67 -8.11 0.06
C ALA A 149 15.92 -7.62 -1.37
N ARG A 150 15.51 -8.42 -2.37
CA ARG A 150 15.70 -8.09 -3.78
C ARG A 150 14.91 -6.84 -4.19
N LEU A 151 13.63 -6.75 -3.82
CA LEU A 151 12.77 -5.59 -4.13
C LEU A 151 13.27 -4.30 -3.46
N SER A 152 13.71 -4.39 -2.21
CA SER A 152 14.36 -3.28 -1.49
C SER A 152 15.62 -2.79 -2.22
N CYS A 153 16.45 -3.71 -2.72
CA CYS A 153 17.64 -3.34 -3.49
C CYS A 153 17.30 -2.69 -4.82
N LEU A 154 16.24 -3.15 -5.51
CA LEU A 154 15.78 -2.50 -6.74
C LEU A 154 15.34 -1.07 -6.50
N ALA A 155 14.61 -0.81 -5.42
CA ALA A 155 14.21 0.55 -5.04
C ALA A 155 15.43 1.43 -4.71
N LYS A 156 16.33 0.92 -3.85
CA LYS A 156 17.55 1.61 -3.43
C LYS A 156 18.49 1.95 -4.60
N ASN A 157 18.80 0.95 -5.43
CA ASN A 157 19.81 1.09 -6.49
C ASN A 157 19.34 2.03 -7.61
N ASN A 158 18.02 2.18 -7.78
CA ASN A 158 17.44 3.07 -8.79
C ASN A 158 16.87 4.36 -8.20
N SER A 159 17.01 4.57 -6.87
CA SER A 159 16.50 5.76 -6.16
C SER A 159 15.04 6.08 -6.47
N ILE A 160 14.19 5.05 -6.53
CA ILE A 160 12.77 5.14 -6.92
C ILE A 160 11.89 4.39 -5.90
N TYR A 161 10.69 4.90 -5.62
CA TYR A 161 9.69 4.14 -4.86
C TYR A 161 9.17 2.98 -5.70
N VAL A 162 9.13 1.77 -5.13
CA VAL A 162 8.65 0.58 -5.82
C VAL A 162 7.46 0.01 -5.07
N VAL A 163 6.30 -0.05 -5.73
CA VAL A 163 5.07 -0.66 -5.22
C VAL A 163 4.91 -2.04 -5.86
N VAL A 164 4.82 -3.08 -5.01
CA VAL A 164 4.74 -4.47 -5.45
C VAL A 164 3.70 -5.24 -4.66
N ASN A 165 2.99 -6.14 -5.33
CA ASN A 165 2.12 -7.11 -4.67
C ASN A 165 2.87 -8.42 -4.42
N MET A 166 2.80 -8.94 -3.20
CA MET A 166 3.37 -10.20 -2.80
C MET A 166 2.49 -10.92 -1.76
N GLY A 167 2.84 -12.17 -1.46
CA GLY A 167 2.13 -12.98 -0.50
C GLY A 167 2.74 -12.86 0.90
N ASP A 168 1.91 -12.55 1.90
CA ASP A 168 2.30 -12.50 3.31
C ASP A 168 1.79 -13.76 4.04
N LYS A 169 2.64 -14.33 4.90
CA LYS A 169 2.23 -15.34 5.87
C LYS A 169 2.42 -14.83 7.29
N LYS A 170 1.40 -15.04 8.13
CA LYS A 170 1.40 -14.65 9.53
C LYS A 170 1.15 -15.89 10.40
N PRO A 171 2.15 -16.37 11.17
CA PRO A 171 1.92 -17.48 12.09
C PRO A 171 0.89 -17.08 13.15
N CYS A 172 0.05 -18.02 13.54
CA CYS A 172 -0.92 -17.84 14.61
C CYS A 172 -0.97 -19.09 15.50
N ASN A 173 -1.41 -18.90 16.74
CA ASN A 173 -1.55 -20.01 17.68
C ASN A 173 -2.81 -20.82 17.33
N SER A 174 -2.66 -22.11 17.07
CA SER A 174 -3.76 -23.04 16.74
C SER A 174 -4.78 -23.21 17.88
N HIS A 175 -4.42 -22.83 19.11
CA HIS A 175 -5.35 -22.79 20.25
C HIS A 175 -6.35 -21.63 20.18
N ASN A 176 -6.17 -20.65 19.28
CA ASN A 176 -7.13 -19.58 19.02
C ASN A 176 -8.17 -20.05 17.99
N THR A 177 -9.46 -19.92 18.30
CA THR A 177 -10.58 -20.33 17.42
C THR A 177 -10.61 -19.63 16.06
N THR A 178 -9.92 -18.50 15.92
CA THR A 178 -9.80 -17.75 14.65
C THR A 178 -8.57 -18.13 13.82
N CYS A 179 -7.64 -18.92 14.36
CA CYS A 179 -6.46 -19.36 13.62
C CYS A 179 -6.81 -20.56 12.74
N PRO A 180 -6.48 -20.54 11.43
CA PRO A 180 -6.66 -21.70 10.57
C PRO A 180 -5.98 -22.95 11.14
N SER A 181 -6.52 -24.13 10.84
CA SER A 181 -6.00 -25.41 11.34
C SER A 181 -4.53 -25.66 11.00
N ASN A 182 -4.02 -25.02 9.94
CA ASN A 182 -2.61 -25.09 9.52
C ASN A 182 -1.70 -24.05 10.22
N GLY A 183 -2.20 -23.32 11.21
CA GLY A 183 -1.39 -22.47 12.12
C GLY A 183 -0.93 -21.15 11.54
N HIS A 184 -1.51 -20.69 10.42
CA HIS A 184 -1.11 -19.43 9.81
C HIS A 184 -2.20 -18.78 8.96
N TYR A 185 -2.19 -17.44 8.95
CA TYR A 185 -2.90 -16.64 7.98
C TYR A 185 -2.05 -16.44 6.72
N GLN A 186 -2.73 -16.29 5.58
CA GLN A 186 -2.12 -16.01 4.29
C GLN A 186 -2.86 -14.82 3.68
N TYR A 187 -2.13 -13.80 3.26
CA TYR A 187 -2.70 -12.58 2.74
C TYR A 187 -2.09 -12.19 1.40
N ASN A 188 -2.93 -11.76 0.47
CA ASN A 188 -2.49 -10.93 -0.64
C ASN A 188 -2.11 -9.55 -0.09
N THR A 189 -0.90 -9.10 -0.42
CA THR A 189 -0.27 -7.98 0.28
C THR A 189 0.45 -7.04 -0.66
N ASN A 190 0.07 -5.76 -0.67
CA ASN A 190 0.90 -4.73 -1.29
C ASN A 190 2.00 -4.29 -0.32
N VAL A 191 3.23 -4.15 -0.83
CA VAL A 191 4.37 -3.58 -0.12
C VAL A 191 4.93 -2.40 -0.89
N VAL A 192 5.46 -1.41 -0.17
CA VAL A 192 6.11 -0.24 -0.76
C VAL A 192 7.50 -0.09 -0.17
N TYR A 193 8.49 -0.03 -1.06
CA TYR A 193 9.86 0.34 -0.71
C TYR A 193 10.11 1.79 -1.14
N ASP A 194 10.67 2.61 -0.26
CA ASP A 194 11.09 3.96 -0.62
C ASP A 194 12.36 3.97 -1.47
N ALA A 195 12.76 5.14 -1.97
CA ALA A 195 13.96 5.31 -2.77
C ALA A 195 15.28 4.90 -2.07
N LYS A 196 15.29 4.69 -0.75
CA LYS A 196 16.45 4.17 0.01
C LYS A 196 16.38 2.65 0.21
N GLY A 197 15.29 2.02 -0.25
CA GLY A 197 14.98 0.61 -0.07
C GLY A 197 14.28 0.29 1.25
N LYS A 198 13.85 1.27 2.04
CA LYS A 198 13.14 1.01 3.30
C LYS A 198 11.73 0.52 3.03
N LEU A 199 11.29 -0.51 3.74
CA LEU A 199 9.88 -0.90 3.76
C LEU A 199 9.07 0.20 4.47
N VAL A 200 8.20 0.91 3.73
CA VAL A 200 7.44 2.05 4.24
C VAL A 200 5.93 1.80 4.30
N ALA A 201 5.42 0.78 3.61
CA ALA A 201 4.02 0.37 3.72
C ALA A 201 3.85 -1.14 3.50
N ARG A 202 2.87 -1.72 4.21
CA ARG A 202 2.34 -3.07 4.02
C ARG A 202 0.82 -3.01 4.11
N TYR A 203 0.12 -3.53 3.11
CA TYR A 203 -1.34 -3.46 3.01
C TYR A 203 -1.96 -4.81 2.66
N HIS A 204 -2.86 -5.33 3.51
CA HIS A 204 -3.64 -6.56 3.26
C HIS A 204 -5.00 -6.26 2.62
N LYS A 205 -5.45 -7.06 1.64
CA LYS A 205 -6.69 -6.81 0.86
C LYS A 205 -8.00 -7.18 1.60
N VAL A 206 -9.11 -6.49 1.26
CA VAL A 206 -10.41 -6.39 1.99
C VAL A 206 -11.62 -6.97 1.21
N CYS A 207 -12.76 -7.15 1.91
CA CYS A 207 -14.07 -7.70 1.49
C CYS A 207 -14.72 -7.07 0.24
N THR A 208 -15.20 -7.93 -0.67
CA THR A 208 -15.85 -7.55 -1.92
C THR A 208 -16.92 -8.56 -2.32
N MET A 209 -18.02 -8.08 -2.91
CA MET A 209 -18.98 -8.88 -3.67
C MET A 209 -18.66 -8.70 -5.15
N LEU A 210 -18.30 -9.78 -5.85
CA LEU A 210 -17.86 -9.73 -7.24
C LEU A 210 -18.60 -10.73 -8.13
N LYS A 211 -18.70 -10.42 -9.42
CA LYS A 211 -19.18 -11.35 -10.43
C LYS A 211 -18.04 -12.26 -10.87
N CYS A 212 -18.20 -13.57 -10.68
CA CYS A 212 -17.23 -14.55 -11.15
C CYS A 212 -17.27 -14.68 -12.68
N ARG A 213 -16.16 -15.04 -13.31
CA ARG A 213 -16.09 -15.11 -14.79
C ARG A 213 -17.06 -16.15 -15.34
N SER A 214 -17.12 -17.32 -14.72
CA SER A 214 -18.07 -18.40 -15.01
C SER A 214 -18.80 -18.85 -13.73
N THR A 215 -19.57 -19.94 -13.84
CA THR A 215 -20.20 -20.62 -12.69
C THR A 215 -19.20 -21.38 -11.81
N ASP A 216 -17.96 -21.55 -12.27
CA ASP A 216 -16.88 -22.16 -11.48
C ASP A 216 -16.34 -21.13 -10.48
N VAL A 217 -16.42 -21.49 -9.19
CA VAL A 217 -15.98 -20.69 -8.05
C VAL A 217 -14.49 -20.32 -8.13
N THR A 218 -13.66 -21.13 -8.78
CA THR A 218 -12.24 -20.84 -8.96
C THR A 218 -11.98 -19.63 -9.87
N THR A 219 -12.98 -19.22 -10.65
CA THR A 219 -12.90 -18.05 -11.54
C THR A 219 -13.31 -16.74 -10.88
N CYS A 220 -13.76 -16.79 -9.61
CA CYS A 220 -14.07 -15.62 -8.82
C CYS A 220 -12.79 -14.82 -8.52
N GLY A 221 -12.78 -13.53 -8.84
CA GLY A 221 -11.61 -12.66 -8.73
C GLY A 221 -10.78 -12.53 -10.02
N GLN A 222 -11.13 -13.24 -11.10
CA GLN A 222 -10.59 -12.95 -12.44
C GLN A 222 -11.24 -11.70 -13.04
N PRO A 223 -10.58 -11.01 -13.99
CA PRO A 223 -11.16 -9.87 -14.68
C PRO A 223 -12.48 -10.23 -15.38
N VAL A 224 -13.50 -9.41 -15.18
CA VAL A 224 -14.78 -9.55 -15.85
C VAL A 224 -15.29 -8.20 -16.31
N GLU A 225 -15.58 -8.08 -17.61
CA GLU A 225 -16.04 -6.84 -18.21
C GLU A 225 -17.56 -6.76 -18.33
N THR A 226 -18.25 -7.90 -18.33
CA THR A 226 -19.70 -7.94 -18.55
C THR A 226 -20.42 -8.81 -17.52
N ALA A 227 -21.57 -8.31 -17.09
CA ALA A 227 -22.54 -9.01 -16.27
C ALA A 227 -23.96 -8.81 -16.82
N LEU A 228 -24.82 -9.78 -16.54
CA LEU A 228 -26.25 -9.75 -16.88
C LEU A 228 -27.12 -9.56 -15.63
N THR A 229 -26.64 -9.99 -14.46
CA THR A 229 -27.37 -9.97 -13.20
C THR A 229 -27.57 -8.56 -12.70
N ARG A 230 -28.83 -8.21 -12.45
CA ARG A 230 -29.26 -6.94 -11.86
C ARG A 230 -29.65 -7.19 -10.42
N PHE A 231 -29.42 -6.20 -9.57
CA PHE A 231 -29.80 -6.25 -8.16
C PHE A 231 -30.93 -5.26 -7.94
N GLU A 232 -32.09 -5.79 -7.53
CA GLU A 232 -33.21 -4.97 -7.07
C GLU A 232 -32.82 -4.23 -5.79
N MET A 233 -32.16 -4.93 -4.87
CA MET A 233 -31.54 -4.39 -3.67
C MET A 233 -30.17 -5.04 -3.43
N PHE A 234 -29.20 -4.24 -2.98
CA PHE A 234 -28.03 -4.73 -2.27
C PHE A 234 -27.84 -3.94 -0.98
N SER A 235 -27.31 -4.60 0.04
CA SER A 235 -26.90 -3.98 1.29
C SER A 235 -25.62 -4.68 1.74
N LEU A 236 -24.49 -4.01 1.60
CA LEU A 236 -23.20 -4.51 2.02
C LEU A 236 -22.74 -3.78 3.28
N SER A 237 -22.35 -4.52 4.31
CA SER A 237 -21.66 -4.00 5.49
C SER A 237 -20.50 -4.90 5.84
N GLY A 238 -19.57 -4.36 6.63
CA GLY A 238 -18.49 -5.13 7.23
C GLY A 238 -18.21 -4.58 8.62
N THR A 239 -17.73 -5.44 9.52
CA THR A 239 -17.24 -5.02 10.83
C THR A 239 -15.82 -4.49 10.67
N PHE A 240 -15.68 -3.22 10.31
CA PHE A 240 -14.38 -2.59 10.11
C PHE A 240 -13.80 -2.11 11.44
N GLY A 241 -12.54 -2.46 11.71
CA GLY A 241 -11.77 -1.90 12.83
C GLY A 241 -11.22 -0.50 12.56
N THR A 242 -11.78 0.21 11.58
CA THR A 242 -11.33 1.51 11.10
C THR A 242 -12.50 2.31 10.55
N GLU A 243 -12.46 3.63 10.72
CA GLU A 243 -13.46 4.56 10.18
C GLU A 243 -13.19 4.90 8.70
N TYR A 244 -12.00 4.60 8.19
CA TYR A 244 -11.62 4.92 6.82
C TYR A 244 -12.01 3.80 5.87
N VAL A 245 -13.25 3.83 5.41
CA VAL A 245 -13.82 2.83 4.50
C VAL A 245 -14.22 3.50 3.19
N PHE A 246 -13.69 3.01 2.08
CA PHE A 246 -13.95 3.53 0.74
C PHE A 246 -14.97 2.63 0.02
N PRO A 247 -16.19 3.13 -0.27
CA PRO A 247 -17.18 2.37 -1.03
C PRO A 247 -16.86 2.35 -2.52
N GLU A 248 -17.06 1.20 -3.16
CA GLU A 248 -16.92 1.04 -4.61
C GLU A 248 -18.13 0.29 -5.17
N VAL A 249 -18.70 0.82 -6.26
CA VAL A 249 -19.71 0.14 -7.06
C VAL A 249 -19.32 0.26 -8.52
N LEU A 250 -19.11 -0.89 -9.17
CA LEU A 250 -18.76 -0.97 -10.58
C LEU A 250 -19.82 -1.78 -11.33
N LEU A 251 -20.30 -1.21 -12.42
CA LEU A 251 -21.32 -1.78 -13.28
C LEU A 251 -20.69 -2.43 -14.51
N THR A 252 -21.50 -3.22 -15.22
CA THR A 252 -21.14 -3.86 -16.49
C THR A 252 -20.51 -2.86 -17.46
N LYS A 253 -19.55 -3.35 -18.26
CA LYS A 253 -18.70 -2.55 -19.15
C LYS A 253 -17.82 -1.53 -18.41
N ILE A 254 -17.45 -1.84 -17.16
CA ILE A 254 -16.52 -1.03 -16.34
C ILE A 254 -17.04 0.40 -16.16
N LYS A 255 -18.34 0.54 -15.89
CA LYS A 255 -18.95 1.85 -15.66
C LYS A 255 -19.04 2.13 -14.17
N LEU A 256 -18.72 3.36 -13.79
CA LEU A 256 -19.05 3.86 -12.45
C LEU A 256 -20.56 3.99 -12.29
N ALA A 257 -21.03 3.95 -11.03
CA ALA A 257 -22.43 4.07 -10.67
C ALA A 257 -22.74 5.40 -9.93
N PRO A 258 -22.48 6.58 -10.53
CA PRO A 258 -22.67 7.86 -9.84
C PRO A 258 -24.14 8.04 -9.44
N GLU A 259 -24.37 8.49 -8.20
CA GLU A 259 -25.72 8.74 -7.63
C GLU A 259 -26.64 7.51 -7.54
N LYS A 260 -26.14 6.32 -7.80
CA LYS A 260 -26.91 5.07 -7.79
C LYS A 260 -26.77 4.26 -6.50
N PHE A 261 -25.94 4.71 -5.59
CA PHE A 261 -25.72 4.09 -4.28
C PHE A 261 -25.51 5.17 -3.23
N GLU A 262 -25.65 4.77 -1.97
CA GLU A 262 -25.34 5.61 -0.83
C GLU A 262 -24.71 4.77 0.29
N VAL A 263 -23.96 5.44 1.15
CA VAL A 263 -23.47 4.87 2.41
C VAL A 263 -24.35 5.43 3.52
N LEU A 264 -25.04 4.54 4.23
CA LEU A 264 -25.86 4.88 5.37
C LEU A 264 -24.99 5.25 6.58
N GLU A 265 -25.57 5.95 7.56
CA GLU A 265 -24.86 6.35 8.78
C GLU A 265 -24.28 5.17 9.57
N ASP A 266 -24.90 4.00 9.47
CA ASP A 266 -24.42 2.76 10.10
C ASP A 266 -23.32 2.03 9.31
N GLY A 267 -22.78 2.66 8.24
CA GLY A 267 -21.70 2.12 7.43
C GLY A 267 -22.14 1.10 6.37
N ARG A 268 -23.45 0.88 6.19
CA ARG A 268 -23.96 0.04 5.10
C ARG A 268 -23.89 0.78 3.76
N LEU A 269 -23.28 0.14 2.76
CA LEU A 269 -23.36 0.52 1.36
C LEU A 269 -24.61 -0.11 0.73
N VAL A 270 -25.57 0.73 0.34
CA VAL A 270 -26.86 0.32 -0.23
C VAL A 270 -27.09 0.95 -1.59
N ASN A 271 -27.90 0.31 -2.44
CA ASN A 271 -28.32 0.93 -3.71
C ASN A 271 -29.44 1.93 -3.51
N LYS A 272 -29.45 2.97 -4.33
CA LYS A 272 -30.48 4.00 -4.36
C LYS A 272 -31.38 3.78 -5.57
N ASN A 273 -32.70 3.71 -5.34
CA ASN A 273 -33.74 3.62 -6.39
C ASN A 273 -33.59 2.42 -7.37
N GLY A 274 -33.04 1.28 -6.92
CA GLY A 274 -32.84 0.10 -7.76
C GLY A 274 -31.72 0.29 -8.79
N LEU A 275 -30.77 -0.65 -8.88
CA LEU A 275 -29.77 -0.57 -9.95
C LEU A 275 -30.38 -1.06 -11.26
N SER A 276 -30.69 -0.12 -12.15
CA SER A 276 -31.16 -0.42 -13.51
C SER A 276 -30.07 -0.96 -14.44
N GLU A 277 -28.86 -1.24 -13.95
CA GLU A 277 -27.72 -1.75 -14.73
C GLU A 277 -27.07 -2.95 -14.01
N PRO A 278 -26.59 -3.98 -14.75
CA PRO A 278 -25.93 -5.13 -14.13
C PRO A 278 -24.66 -4.74 -13.38
N VAL A 279 -24.41 -5.43 -12.27
CA VAL A 279 -23.31 -5.13 -11.34
C VAL A 279 -22.13 -6.07 -11.60
N LEU A 280 -20.91 -5.51 -11.65
CA LEU A 280 -19.66 -6.27 -11.64
C LEU A 280 -19.14 -6.46 -10.22
N THR A 281 -19.11 -5.39 -9.43
CA THR A 281 -18.67 -5.46 -8.03
C THR A 281 -19.34 -4.41 -7.15
N VAL A 282 -19.53 -4.76 -5.88
CA VAL A 282 -19.87 -3.87 -4.77
C VAL A 282 -18.87 -4.17 -3.66
N SER A 283 -18.10 -3.18 -3.24
CA SER A 283 -17.00 -3.36 -2.30
C SER A 283 -16.95 -2.27 -1.25
N LEU A 284 -16.46 -2.64 -0.06
CA LEU A 284 -16.12 -1.72 1.02
C LEU A 284 -14.64 -1.91 1.34
N PHE A 285 -13.82 -0.93 1.04
CA PHE A 285 -12.36 -1.01 1.18
C PHE A 285 -11.93 -0.27 2.45
N GLY A 286 -11.70 -0.99 3.55
CA GLY A 286 -11.28 -0.42 4.84
C GLY A 286 -9.75 -0.26 4.95
N ARG A 287 -9.29 0.89 5.46
CA ARG A 287 -7.87 1.17 5.71
C ARG A 287 -7.63 1.55 7.16
N TRP A 288 -6.76 0.84 7.87
CA TRP A 288 -6.51 1.07 9.29
C TRP A 288 -5.19 1.82 9.54
N TYR A 289 -5.18 3.12 9.29
CA TYR A 289 -3.95 3.95 9.40
C TYR A 289 -3.28 3.88 10.78
N ALA A 290 -4.04 3.75 11.87
CA ALA A 290 -3.47 3.66 13.22
C ALA A 290 -2.75 2.33 13.50
N LYS A 291 -3.11 1.24 12.81
CA LYS A 291 -2.37 -0.03 12.92
C LYS A 291 -1.08 -0.03 12.12
N ASP A 292 -0.91 0.96 11.24
CA ASP A 292 0.40 1.27 10.66
C ASP A 292 1.34 1.85 11.74
N ALA A 293 0.84 2.11 12.97
CA ALA A 293 1.57 2.79 14.05
C ALA A 293 1.82 1.99 15.37
N HIS A 294 1.31 0.76 15.55
CA HIS A 294 1.35 0.06 16.86
C HIS A 294 1.71 -1.43 16.81
N SER A 295 2.94 -1.75 16.39
CA SER A 295 3.57 -3.05 16.68
C SER A 295 4.71 -2.94 17.70
N ILE A 296 4.56 -2.08 18.71
CA ILE A 296 5.49 -2.00 19.85
C ILE A 296 4.69 -2.19 21.14
N SER A 297 4.88 -3.32 21.81
CA SER A 297 4.58 -3.48 23.23
C SER A 297 5.84 -3.93 23.97
N GLY A 298 6.35 -3.05 24.84
CA GLY A 298 7.23 -3.41 25.95
C GLY A 298 8.68 -2.90 25.85
N GLY A 299 8.91 -1.69 26.37
CA GLY A 299 10.26 -1.15 26.64
C GLY A 299 10.26 0.36 26.81
N THR A 300 10.24 0.82 28.07
CA THR A 300 9.92 2.17 28.54
C THR A 300 10.96 3.27 28.31
N SER A 301 10.39 4.48 28.14
CA SER A 301 10.78 5.80 28.69
C SER A 301 12.04 6.55 28.21
N ASN A 302 11.73 7.73 27.67
CA ASN A 302 12.37 9.05 27.85
C ASN A 302 13.73 9.33 27.21
N SER A 303 13.72 10.16 26.16
CA SER A 303 14.44 11.45 26.16
C SER A 303 14.13 12.26 24.87
N ALA A 304 12.97 12.90 24.80
CA ALA A 304 12.69 13.93 23.78
C ALA A 304 12.47 15.32 24.42
N THR A 305 12.19 15.38 25.72
CA THR A 305 12.03 16.63 26.48
C THR A 305 13.37 17.27 26.89
N ALA A 306 14.49 16.55 26.86
CA ALA A 306 15.81 17.12 27.17
C ALA A 306 16.39 17.98 26.02
N TYR A 307 16.03 17.70 24.77
CA TYR A 307 16.59 18.41 23.61
C TYR A 307 15.87 19.72 23.27
N LEU A 308 14.70 20.00 23.85
CA LEU A 308 13.98 21.26 23.68
C LEU A 308 14.29 22.31 24.76
N MET A 309 14.87 21.89 25.90
CA MET A 309 15.24 22.81 26.99
C MET A 309 16.62 23.46 26.77
N ILE A 310 17.50 22.82 25.99
CA ILE A 310 18.85 23.34 25.71
C ILE A 310 18.83 24.53 24.73
N PRO A 311 18.07 24.50 23.61
CA PRO A 311 17.98 25.63 22.69
C PRO A 311 17.23 26.82 23.29
N THR A 312 16.21 26.56 24.12
CA THR A 312 15.42 27.60 24.78
C THR A 312 16.20 28.31 25.87
N LEU A 313 17.04 27.61 26.64
CA LEU A 313 17.92 28.22 27.63
C LEU A 313 19.06 29.02 26.99
N LEU A 314 19.62 28.54 25.86
CA LEU A 314 20.63 29.28 25.08
C LEU A 314 20.07 30.55 24.41
N MET A 315 18.80 30.54 23.99
CA MET A 315 18.13 31.77 23.52
C MET A 315 17.91 32.77 24.65
N ILE A 316 17.55 32.33 25.86
CA ILE A 316 17.32 33.25 27.00
C ILE A 316 18.62 33.90 27.48
N ILE A 317 19.75 33.18 27.43
CA ILE A 317 21.07 33.73 27.80
C ILE A 317 21.54 34.75 26.76
N THR A 318 21.42 34.44 25.47
CA THR A 318 21.83 35.37 24.40
C THR A 318 20.94 36.61 24.30
N LEU A 319 19.64 36.51 24.63
CA LEU A 319 18.74 37.67 24.75
C LEU A 319 19.05 38.56 25.97
N ARG A 320 19.62 38.00 27.05
CA ARG A 320 20.02 38.79 28.23
C ARG A 320 21.26 39.64 27.96
N ASP A 321 22.23 39.08 27.23
CA ASP A 321 23.48 39.79 26.90
C ASP A 321 23.28 40.86 25.83
N ALA A 322 22.28 40.72 24.95
CA ALA A 322 21.94 41.70 23.93
C ALA A 322 21.14 42.92 24.45
N VAL A 323 20.60 42.84 25.68
CA VAL A 323 19.82 43.94 26.31
C VAL A 323 20.68 44.77 27.28
N MET A 324 21.92 44.36 27.56
CA MET A 324 22.85 45.02 28.47
C MET A 324 24.02 45.73 27.76
N LEU A 325 23.88 46.04 26.47
CA LEU A 325 24.81 46.84 25.66
C LEU A 325 24.07 47.95 24.91
#